data_AF-A0A3C1XEA4-F1
#
_entry.id   AF-A0A3C1XEA4-F1
#
_cell.length_a   1.000
_cell.length_b   1.000
_cell.length_c   1.000
_cell.angle_alpha   90.00
_cell.angle_beta   90.00
_cell.angle_gamma   90.00
#
_symmetry.space_group_name_H-M   'P 1'
#
loop_
_entity.id
_entity.type
_entity.pdbx_description
1 polymer ?
#
loop_
_entity_poly.entity_id
_entity_poly.type
_entity_poly.pdbx_seq_one_letter_code
_entity_poly.pdbx_strand_id
1 'polypeptide(L)' 'MIKFSINKVAFQNALKITKQAIGSKVTIPALTKLKIEVTTEGITLTGSNGQIS' A
#
# COMPACT_ATOMS: atom_id res chain seq x y z
N MET A 1 -9.44 -10.00 12.98
CA MET A 1 -9.82 -9.06 11.91
C MET A 1 -9.23 -7.69 12.25
N ILE A 2 -8.56 -7.04 11.30
CA ILE A 2 -7.92 -5.73 11.54
C ILE A 2 -9.01 -4.65 11.63
N LYS A 3 -8.93 -3.76 12.63
CA LYS A 3 -9.85 -2.62 12.82
C LYS A 3 -9.06 -1.41 13.31
N PHE A 4 -9.14 -0.30 12.58
CA PHE A 4 -8.52 0.97 12.94
C PHE A 4 -9.35 2.14 12.39
N SER A 5 -9.04 3.35 12.81
CA SER A 5 -9.58 4.60 12.24
C SER A 5 -8.42 5.54 11.96
N ILE A 6 -8.44 6.19 10.80
CA ILE A 6 -7.37 7.08 10.34
C ILE A 6 -7.98 8.30 9.64
N ASN A 7 -7.25 9.42 9.63
CA ASN A 7 -7.62 10.58 8.84
C ASN A 7 -7.68 10.23 7.34
N LYS A 8 -8.83 10.51 6.71
CA LYS A 8 -9.09 10.20 5.30
C LYS A 8 -8.10 10.87 4.34
N VAL A 9 -7.80 12.15 4.54
CA VAL A 9 -6.95 12.94 3.63
C VAL A 9 -5.51 12.43 3.68
N ALA A 10 -4.97 12.22 4.89
CA ALA A 10 -3.64 11.66 5.07
C ALA A 10 -3.52 10.27 4.43
N PHE A 11 -4.52 9.40 4.64
CA PHE A 11 -4.54 8.06 4.07
C PHE A 11 -4.63 8.07 2.54
N GLN A 12 -5.46 8.94 1.95
CA GLN A 12 -5.55 9.08 0.50
C GLN A 12 -4.22 9.55 -0.13
N ASN A 13 -3.50 10.45 0.54
CA ASN A 13 -2.19 10.90 0.07
C ASN A 13 -1.17 9.76 0.10
N ALA A 14 -1.11 9.01 1.21
CA ALA A 14 -0.25 7.84 1.32
C ALA A 14 -0.57 6.79 0.24
N LEU A 15 -1.86 6.50 0.01
CA LEU A 15 -2.30 5.59 -1.07
C LEU A 15 -1.85 6.05 -2.46
N LYS A 16 -1.93 7.35 -2.76
CA LYS A 16 -1.50 7.90 -4.06
C LYS A 16 0.00 7.75 -4.27
N ILE A 17 0.80 7.94 -3.22
CA ILE A 17 2.25 7.78 -3.26
C ILE A 17 2.60 6.31 -3.48
N THR A 18 2.07 5.41 -2.65
CA THR A 18 2.36 3.97 -2.75
C THR A 18 1.89 3.37 -4.08
N LYS A 19 0.78 3.87 -4.65
CA LYS A 19 0.28 3.42 -5.96
C LYS A 19 1.29 3.62 -7.10
N GLN A 20 2.22 4.57 -7.01
CA GLN A 20 3.22 4.79 -8.06
C GLN A 20 4.15 3.58 -8.23
N ALA A 21 4.35 2.79 -7.17
CA ALA A 21 5.14 1.57 -7.23
C ALA A 21 4.33 0.34 -7.71
N ILE A 22 3.00 0.44 -7.90
CA ILE A 22 2.14 -0.69 -8.28
C ILE A 22 1.89 -0.67 -9.79
N GLY A 23 2.36 -1.72 -10.47
CA GLY A 23 2.14 -1.91 -11.91
C GLY A 23 0.83 -2.64 -12.21
N SER A 24 0.13 -2.23 -13.29
CA SER A 24 -1.08 -2.91 -13.77
C SER A 24 -0.80 -4.22 -14.51
N LYS A 25 0.41 -4.37 -15.05
CA LYS A 25 0.91 -5.58 -15.70
C LYS A 25 2.27 -5.93 -15.08
N VAL A 26 2.28 -6.99 -14.27
CA VAL A 26 3.45 -7.48 -13.55
C VAL A 26 3.53 -8.99 -13.72
N THR A 27 4.75 -9.53 -13.73
CA THR A 27 4.97 -10.97 -13.85
C THR A 27 4.42 -11.74 -12.65
N ILE A 28 4.44 -11.12 -11.46
CA ILE A 28 3.95 -11.71 -10.21
C ILE A 28 2.58 -11.10 -9.88
N PRO A 29 1.46 -11.83 -9.99
CA PRO A 29 0.12 -11.27 -9.83
C PRO A 29 -0.14 -10.62 -8.46
N ALA A 30 0.50 -11.11 -7.40
CA ALA A 30 0.36 -10.54 -6.06
C ALA A 30 0.83 -9.07 -5.97
N LEU A 31 1.76 -8.64 -6.84
CA LEU A 31 2.30 -7.28 -6.87
C LEU A 31 1.32 -6.24 -7.43
N THR A 32 0.20 -6.67 -8.02
CA THR A 32 -0.91 -5.76 -8.37
C THR A 32 -1.66 -5.23 -7.14
N LYS A 33 -1.42 -5.82 -5.96
CA LYS A 33 -2.12 -5.50 -4.72
C LYS A 33 -1.28 -4.59 -3.83
N LEU A 34 -1.96 -3.80 -3.01
CA LEU A 34 -1.37 -3.04 -1.92
C LEU A 34 -1.27 -3.92 -0.67
N LYS A 35 -0.10 -4.00 -0.04
CA LYS A 35 0.04 -4.56 1.31
C LYS A 35 -0.25 -3.46 2.33
N ILE A 36 -1.11 -3.77 3.29
CA ILE A 36 -1.41 -2.92 4.45
C ILE A 36 -0.99 -3.70 5.69
N GLU A 37 -0.04 -3.15 6.44
CA GLU A 37 0.39 -3.71 7.72
C GLU A 37 0.00 -2.73 8.83
N VAL A 38 -0.65 -3.24 9.87
CA VAL A 38 -1.12 -2.44 11.00
C VAL A 38 -0.46 -2.96 12.26
N THR A 39 0.32 -2.11 12.91
CA THR A 39 1.02 -2.39 14.15
C THR A 39 0.59 -1.40 15.22
N THR A 40 1.12 -1.53 16.43
CA THR A 40 0.93 -0.55 17.51
C THR A 40 1.60 0.79 17.22
N GLU A 41 2.61 0.81 16.34
CA GLU A 41 3.38 2.00 15.99
C GLU A 41 2.73 2.78 14.85
N GLY A 42 1.93 2.11 14.01
CA GLY A 42 1.21 2.77 12.93
C GLY A 42 0.76 1.83 11.82
N ILE A 43 0.61 2.41 10.62
CA ILE A 43 0.15 1.72 9.42
C ILE A 43 1.19 1.90 8.32
N THR A 44 1.64 0.78 7.76
CA THR A 44 2.57 0.77 6.63
C THR A 44 1.84 0.34 5.37
N LEU A 45 2.02 1.12 4.30
CA LEU A 45 1.51 0.85 2.97
C LEU A 45 2.66 0.48 2.05
N THR A 46 2.66 -0.74 1.51
CA THR A 46 3.70 -1.22 0.59
C THR A 46 3.09 -1.58 -0.76
N GLY A 47 3.66 -1.02 -1.82
CA GLY A 47 3.35 -1.32 -3.21
C GLY A 47 4.65 -1.65 -3.94
N SER A 48 4.59 -2.52 -4.94
CA SER A 48 5.77 -2.90 -5.70
C SER A 48 5.36 -3.40 -7.07
N ASN A 49 6.27 -3.30 -8.04
CA ASN A 49 6.15 -3.86 -9.37
C ASN A 49 7.33 -4.79 -9.71
N GLY A 50 8.19 -5.08 -8.73
CA GLY A 50 9.41 -5.87 -8.88
C GLY A 50 10.65 -5.07 -9.28
N GLN A 51 10.52 -3.76 -9.51
CA GLN A 51 11.65 -2.86 -9.82
C GLN A 51 11.81 -1.76 -8.76
N ILE A 52 10.71 -1.21 -8.25
CA ILE A 52 10.70 -0.17 -7.22
C ILE A 52 9.74 -0.54 -6.08
N SER A 53 10.00 -0.04 -4.87
CA SER A 53 9.17 -0.23 -3.66
C SER A 53 9.32 0.94 -2.69
#